data_AF-R1CJQ0-F1
#
_entry.id   AF-R1CJQ0-F1
#
_cell.length_a   1.000
_cell.length_b   1.000
_cell.length_c   1.000
_cell.angle_alpha   90.00
_cell.angle_beta   90.00
_cell.angle_gamma   90.00
#
_symmetry.space_group_name_H-M   'P 1'
#
loop_
_entity.id
_entity.type
_entity.pdbx_description
1 polymer ?
#
loop_
_entity_poly.entity_id
_entity_poly.type
_entity_poly.pdbx_seq_one_letter_code
_entity_poly.pdbx_strand_id
1 'polypeptide(L)'
;NVILGDEMGLGKTAQTVALIQTLRTIEKLNGPFLIVVPLSTITHWEREAAAWTDAYTVLFHGSADSRRAPRGQVKYRFHIVITTYETVVQDPEPLSRVRWTYLIAHRLKNRHSKVIEAMRELRARRRLVLTGTPLQNHISELWSILHFLDASKFDDLDDFLERYGALSAGNGTVGQVNRLNKLLRPHLLRREKADVEKSLLALQETLLFVEITNLQKLCYRACLEQNRELLLRGVGSQGGGHVTFNNVSMMLRHCCNHPWLIREIEE
;
A
#
# COMPACT_ATOMS: atom_id res chain seq x y z
N ASN A 1 -12.35 -11.48 -8.17
CA ASN A 1 -11.26 -10.77 -7.46
C ASN A 1 -11.58 -9.30 -7.51
N VAL A 2 -11.48 -8.62 -6.37
CA VAL A 2 -11.99 -7.25 -6.21
C VAL A 2 -11.03 -6.39 -5.37
N ILE A 3 -11.16 -5.08 -5.51
CA ILE A 3 -10.48 -4.02 -4.78
C ILE A 3 -11.55 -3.30 -3.98
N LEU A 4 -11.41 -3.30 -2.65
CA LEU A 4 -12.16 -2.42 -1.79
C LEU A 4 -11.34 -1.15 -1.58
N GLY A 5 -11.66 -0.15 -2.39
CA GLY A 5 -11.01 1.15 -2.52
C GLY A 5 -11.68 2.28 -1.74
N ASP A 6 -12.54 1.95 -0.76
CA ASP A 6 -13.23 2.93 0.08
C ASP A 6 -12.26 3.86 0.80
N GLU A 7 -12.70 5.09 1.08
CA GLU A 7 -11.93 6.05 1.85
C GLU A 7 -11.48 5.49 3.22
N MET A 8 -10.36 5.99 3.74
CA MET A 8 -9.86 5.61 5.06
C MET A 8 -10.88 6.00 6.14
N GLY A 9 -11.24 5.04 7.00
CA GLY A 9 -12.22 5.23 8.08
C GLY A 9 -13.59 4.58 7.85
N LEU A 10 -13.92 4.15 6.63
CA LEU A 10 -15.24 3.56 6.30
C LEU A 10 -15.40 2.07 6.69
N GLY A 11 -14.57 1.56 7.61
CA GLY A 11 -14.76 0.20 8.15
C GLY A 11 -14.35 -0.96 7.23
N LYS A 12 -13.36 -0.79 6.35
CA LYS A 12 -12.86 -1.87 5.45
C LYS A 12 -12.50 -3.17 6.20
N THR A 13 -11.90 -3.05 7.39
CA THR A 13 -11.58 -4.20 8.25
C THR A 13 -12.85 -4.94 8.66
N ALA A 14 -13.82 -4.24 9.26
CA ALA A 14 -15.10 -4.82 9.69
C ALA A 14 -15.86 -5.46 8.52
N GLN A 15 -15.94 -4.78 7.37
CA GLN A 15 -16.56 -5.34 6.16
C GLN A 15 -15.89 -6.64 5.70
N THR A 16 -14.56 -6.70 5.77
CA THR A 16 -13.79 -7.89 5.37
C THR A 16 -14.01 -9.05 6.34
N VAL A 17 -14.03 -8.76 7.65
CA VAL A 17 -14.24 -9.77 8.67
C VAL A 17 -15.69 -10.30 8.63
N ALA A 18 -16.66 -9.41 8.44
CA ALA A 18 -18.06 -9.79 8.22
C ALA A 18 -18.25 -10.63 6.94
N LEU A 19 -17.54 -10.32 5.86
CA LEU A 19 -17.49 -11.15 4.66
C LEU A 19 -17.00 -12.57 4.98
N ILE A 20 -15.89 -12.71 5.71
CA ILE A 20 -15.38 -14.03 6.11
C ILE A 20 -16.43 -14.79 6.92
N GLN A 21 -17.07 -14.13 7.90
CA GLN A 21 -18.10 -14.77 8.71
C GLN A 21 -19.29 -15.24 7.86
N THR A 22 -19.74 -14.39 6.93
CA THR A 22 -20.83 -14.71 6.00
C THR A 22 -20.49 -15.91 5.12
N LEU A 23 -19.27 -15.97 4.58
CA LEU A 23 -18.78 -17.11 3.81
C LEU A 23 -18.79 -18.41 4.64
N ARG A 24 -18.45 -18.34 5.94
CA ARG A 24 -18.46 -19.50 6.82
C ARG A 24 -19.87 -19.95 7.20
N THR A 25 -20.71 -19.03 7.65
CA THR A 25 -22.00 -19.37 8.25
C THR A 25 -23.11 -19.59 7.23
N ILE A 26 -23.14 -18.78 6.16
CA ILE A 26 -24.18 -18.83 5.13
C ILE A 26 -23.72 -19.74 3.99
N GLU A 27 -22.59 -19.43 3.36
CA GLU A 27 -22.08 -20.17 2.19
C GLU A 27 -21.40 -21.50 2.56
N LYS A 28 -21.26 -21.80 3.85
CA LYS A 28 -20.62 -23.02 4.39
C LYS A 28 -19.17 -23.23 3.91
N LEU A 29 -18.48 -22.15 3.56
CA LEU A 29 -17.08 -22.13 3.17
C LEU A 29 -16.20 -21.87 4.39
N ASN A 30 -15.71 -22.93 5.03
CA ASN A 30 -14.93 -22.85 6.28
C ASN A 30 -13.44 -22.46 6.09
N GLY A 31 -13.07 -21.82 4.98
CA GLY A 31 -11.70 -21.40 4.71
C GLY A 31 -10.86 -22.46 3.97
N PRO A 32 -9.51 -22.41 4.07
CA PRO A 32 -8.72 -21.46 4.87
C PRO A 32 -8.68 -20.04 4.25
N PHE A 33 -8.68 -19.01 5.10
CA PHE A 33 -8.60 -17.60 4.75
C PHE A 33 -7.25 -17.02 5.17
N LEU A 34 -6.58 -16.29 4.28
CA LEU A 34 -5.32 -15.60 4.56
C LEU A 34 -5.52 -14.09 4.57
N ILE A 35 -5.06 -13.43 5.61
CA ILE A 35 -5.06 -11.98 5.78
C ILE A 35 -3.60 -11.52 5.89
N VAL A 36 -3.13 -10.76 4.90
CA VAL A 36 -1.78 -10.17 4.88
C VAL A 36 -1.88 -8.67 5.08
N VAL A 37 -1.29 -8.18 6.16
CA VAL A 37 -1.45 -6.79 6.63
C VAL A 37 -0.11 -6.17 7.02
N PRO A 38 0.01 -4.82 7.05
CA PRO A 38 1.17 -4.17 7.64
C PRO A 38 1.31 -4.54 9.11
N LEU A 39 2.56 -4.71 9.58
CA LEU A 39 2.87 -5.09 10.98
C LEU A 39 2.17 -4.18 11.99
N SER A 40 2.11 -2.87 11.74
CA SER A 40 1.47 -1.89 12.62
C SER A 40 -0.03 -2.10 12.82
N THR A 41 -0.70 -2.88 11.97
CA THR A 41 -2.15 -3.12 12.03
C THR A 41 -2.51 -4.54 12.47
N ILE A 42 -1.52 -5.41 12.71
CA ILE A 42 -1.77 -6.84 12.93
C ILE A 42 -2.63 -7.10 14.17
N THR A 43 -2.37 -6.38 15.27
CA THR A 43 -3.13 -6.47 16.52
C THR A 43 -4.55 -5.94 16.37
N HIS A 44 -4.76 -4.93 15.52
CA HIS A 44 -6.09 -4.46 15.20
C HIS A 44 -6.89 -5.52 14.43
N TRP A 45 -6.29 -6.17 13.43
CA TRP A 45 -6.93 -7.26 12.69
C TRP A 45 -7.29 -8.46 13.56
N GLU A 46 -6.41 -8.83 14.51
CA GLU A 46 -6.69 -9.87 15.48
C GLU A 46 -7.90 -9.54 16.36
N ARG A 47 -7.96 -8.31 16.90
CA ARG A 47 -9.08 -7.85 17.73
C ARG A 47 -10.40 -7.84 16.95
N GLU A 48 -10.40 -7.34 15.72
CA GLU A 48 -11.61 -7.32 14.88
C GLU A 48 -12.05 -8.75 14.50
N ALA A 49 -11.11 -9.64 14.17
CA ALA A 49 -11.43 -11.04 13.88
C ALA A 49 -12.08 -11.73 15.09
N ALA A 50 -11.57 -11.49 16.30
CA ALA A 50 -12.13 -12.03 17.54
C ALA A 50 -13.48 -11.41 17.92
N ALA A 51 -13.70 -10.12 17.65
CA ALA A 51 -14.94 -9.42 17.99
C ALA A 51 -16.10 -9.76 17.04
N TRP A 52 -15.82 -9.96 15.75
CA TRP A 52 -16.85 -10.11 14.72
C TRP A 52 -17.02 -11.53 14.19
N THR A 53 -16.16 -12.49 14.59
CA THR A 53 -16.24 -13.88 14.15
C THR A 53 -15.98 -14.86 15.29
N ASP A 54 -16.54 -16.06 15.15
CA ASP A 54 -16.20 -17.24 15.96
C ASP A 54 -15.13 -18.12 15.28
N ALA A 55 -14.41 -17.57 14.30
CA ALA A 55 -13.45 -18.31 13.51
C ALA A 55 -12.15 -18.54 14.30
N TYR A 56 -11.69 -19.80 14.36
CA TYR A 56 -10.35 -20.08 14.88
C TYR A 56 -9.29 -19.36 14.03
N THR A 57 -8.72 -18.31 14.62
CA THR A 57 -7.79 -17.37 14.00
C THR A 57 -6.40 -17.60 14.55
N VAL A 58 -5.42 -17.74 13.66
CA VAL A 58 -4.01 -17.94 14.02
C VAL A 58 -3.20 -16.74 13.56
N LEU A 59 -2.40 -16.22 14.47
CA LEU A 59 -1.44 -15.18 14.20
C LEU A 59 -0.12 -15.82 13.75
N PHE A 60 0.24 -15.66 12.48
CA PHE A 60 1.48 -16.17 11.90
C PHE A 60 2.50 -15.03 11.77
N HIS A 61 3.07 -14.63 12.91
CA HIS A 61 4.19 -13.69 13.01
C HIS A 61 5.11 -14.04 14.19
N GLY A 62 6.33 -13.50 14.20
CA GLY A 62 7.26 -13.58 15.34
C GLY A 62 8.46 -14.51 15.12
N SER A 63 9.01 -15.07 16.20
CA SER A 63 10.18 -15.94 16.16
C SER A 63 9.93 -17.20 15.33
N ALA A 64 10.99 -17.90 14.91
CA ALA A 64 10.86 -19.15 14.16
C ALA A 64 10.04 -20.21 14.92
N ASP A 65 10.05 -20.16 16.25
CA ASP A 65 9.26 -21.04 17.12
C ASP A 65 7.77 -20.69 17.14
N SER A 66 7.41 -19.40 17.13
CA SER A 66 6.00 -18.98 17.00
C SER A 66 5.45 -19.20 15.58
N ARG A 67 6.35 -19.28 14.58
CA ARG A 67 6.04 -19.61 13.17
C ARG A 67 6.00 -21.11 12.86
N ARG A 68 6.02 -21.99 13.87
CA ARG A 68 5.83 -23.42 13.62
C ARG A 68 4.41 -23.65 13.07
N ALA A 69 4.33 -23.86 11.76
CA ALA A 69 3.11 -24.34 11.13
C ALA A 69 2.59 -25.57 11.88
N PRO A 70 1.26 -25.71 12.09
CA PRO A 70 0.71 -26.92 12.68
C PRO A 70 1.10 -28.12 11.80
N ARG A 71 2.11 -28.88 12.23
CA ARG A 71 2.59 -30.08 11.55
C ARG A 71 1.56 -31.18 11.78
N GLY A 72 0.80 -31.54 10.75
CA GLY A 72 -0.12 -32.66 10.79
C GLY A 72 -0.88 -32.85 9.48
N GLN A 73 -1.00 -34.10 9.03
CA GLN A 73 -1.67 -34.57 7.81
C GLN A 73 -3.21 -34.41 7.81
N VAL A 74 -3.76 -33.55 8.66
CA VAL A 74 -5.22 -33.44 8.88
C VAL A 74 -5.65 -32.02 8.52
N LYS A 75 -6.75 -31.93 7.75
CA LYS A 75 -7.62 -30.76 7.52
C LYS A 75 -7.24 -29.56 8.42
N TYR A 76 -6.86 -28.43 7.80
CA TYR A 76 -6.35 -27.24 8.50
C TYR A 76 -7.10 -27.00 9.82
N ARG A 77 -6.37 -27.00 10.96
CA ARG A 77 -6.95 -26.74 12.28
C ARG A 77 -7.36 -25.28 12.49
N PHE A 78 -7.24 -24.46 11.45
CA PHE A 78 -7.53 -23.04 11.48
C PHE A 78 -8.45 -22.62 10.35
N HIS A 79 -9.19 -21.53 10.59
CA HIS A 79 -10.04 -20.89 9.60
C HIS A 79 -9.34 -19.69 9.00
N ILE A 80 -8.76 -18.82 9.85
CA ILE A 80 -8.13 -17.56 9.45
C ILE A 80 -6.66 -17.58 9.86
N VAL A 81 -5.78 -17.14 8.96
CA VAL A 81 -4.37 -16.84 9.28
C VAL A 81 -4.12 -15.36 9.03
N ILE A 82 -3.59 -14.67 10.02
CA ILE A 82 -3.18 -13.26 9.93
C ILE A 82 -1.65 -13.22 9.94
N THR A 83 -1.05 -12.57 8.95
CA THR A 83 0.41 -12.48 8.79
C THR A 83 0.82 -11.11 8.24
N THR A 84 2.13 -10.86 8.17
CA THR A 84 2.68 -9.62 7.60
C THR A 84 3.36 -9.86 6.26
N TYR A 85 3.53 -8.79 5.49
CA TYR A 85 4.27 -8.84 4.23
C TYR A 85 5.71 -9.32 4.41
N GLU A 86 6.38 -8.89 5.48
CA GLU A 86 7.75 -9.30 5.79
C GLU A 86 7.81 -10.80 6.08
N THR A 87 6.82 -11.34 6.79
CA THR A 87 6.76 -12.77 7.11
C THR A 87 6.56 -13.60 5.84
N VAL A 88 5.70 -13.14 4.93
CA VAL A 88 5.49 -13.80 3.62
C VAL A 88 6.76 -13.82 2.79
N VAL A 89 7.54 -12.73 2.79
CA VAL A 89 8.81 -12.65 2.04
C VAL A 89 9.91 -13.49 2.69
N GLN A 90 9.99 -13.51 4.02
CA GLN A 90 11.03 -14.23 4.76
C GLN A 90 10.82 -15.75 4.76
N ASP A 91 9.57 -16.21 4.84
CA ASP A 91 9.23 -17.62 4.96
C ASP A 91 7.92 -17.95 4.21
N PRO A 92 7.95 -17.96 2.86
CA PRO A 92 6.77 -18.22 2.06
C PRO A 92 6.35 -19.70 2.09
N GLU A 93 7.28 -20.63 2.33
CA GLU A 93 7.07 -22.07 2.13
C GLU A 93 5.84 -22.63 2.90
N PRO A 94 5.63 -22.33 4.19
CA PRO A 94 4.47 -22.82 4.92
C PRO A 94 3.15 -22.30 4.36
N LEU A 95 3.13 -21.05 3.88
CA LEU A 95 1.94 -20.38 3.36
C LEU A 95 1.62 -20.80 1.92
N SER A 96 2.64 -21.08 1.11
CA SER A 96 2.51 -21.52 -0.30
C SER A 96 2.00 -22.96 -0.43
N ARG A 97 2.23 -23.81 0.57
CA ARG A 97 1.69 -25.19 0.63
C ARG A 97 0.17 -25.22 0.81
N VAL A 98 -0.40 -24.18 1.42
CA VAL A 98 -1.84 -24.06 1.68
C VAL A 98 -2.56 -23.56 0.42
N ARG A 99 -3.68 -24.21 0.08
CA ARG A 99 -4.60 -23.70 -0.96
C ARG A 99 -5.65 -22.82 -0.30
N TRP A 100 -5.49 -21.51 -0.41
CA TRP A 100 -6.36 -20.53 0.22
C TRP A 100 -7.67 -20.37 -0.54
N THR A 101 -8.78 -20.33 0.20
CA THR A 101 -10.10 -20.02 -0.38
C THR A 101 -10.18 -18.53 -0.70
N TYR A 102 -9.62 -17.70 0.18
CA TYR A 102 -9.60 -16.26 0.03
C TYR A 102 -8.28 -15.70 0.56
N LEU A 103 -7.68 -14.80 -0.21
CA LEU A 103 -6.50 -14.03 0.18
C LEU A 103 -6.88 -12.55 0.23
N ILE A 104 -6.73 -11.96 1.41
CA ILE A 104 -6.93 -10.53 1.66
C ILE A 104 -5.56 -9.88 1.79
N ALA A 105 -5.28 -8.85 0.98
CA ALA A 105 -4.06 -8.06 1.05
C ALA A 105 -4.39 -6.61 1.39
N HIS A 106 -3.98 -6.14 2.56
CA HIS A 106 -4.22 -4.76 3.01
C HIS A 106 -3.02 -3.86 2.72
N ARG A 107 -3.18 -2.84 1.87
CA ARG A 107 -2.13 -1.91 1.43
C ARG A 107 -1.01 -2.55 0.60
N LEU A 108 -1.37 -3.38 -0.38
CA LEU A 108 -0.40 -3.87 -1.38
C LEU A 108 0.06 -2.68 -2.23
N LYS A 109 1.36 -2.33 -2.14
CA LYS A 109 2.00 -1.24 -2.90
C LYS A 109 3.25 -1.77 -3.62
N ASN A 110 3.67 -1.06 -4.67
CA ASN A 110 4.91 -1.23 -5.44
C ASN A 110 5.07 -2.46 -6.35
N ARG A 111 5.20 -2.18 -7.65
CA ARG A 111 5.42 -3.10 -8.79
C ARG A 111 6.60 -4.07 -8.64
N HIS A 112 7.74 -3.58 -8.15
CA HIS A 112 9.01 -4.32 -8.10
C HIS A 112 9.40 -4.75 -6.69
N SER A 113 8.41 -5.01 -5.84
CA SER A 113 8.68 -5.50 -4.50
C SER A 113 8.75 -7.02 -4.50
N LYS A 114 9.76 -7.59 -3.82
CA LYS A 114 9.80 -9.01 -3.44
C LYS A 114 8.50 -9.49 -2.80
N VAL A 115 7.76 -8.56 -2.20
CA VAL A 115 6.42 -8.77 -1.65
C VAL A 115 5.41 -9.20 -2.71
N ILE A 116 5.30 -8.50 -3.85
CA ILE A 116 4.34 -8.90 -4.91
C ILE A 116 4.71 -10.28 -5.46
N GLU A 117 5.99 -10.55 -5.69
CA GLU A 117 6.45 -11.86 -6.17
C GLU A 117 6.08 -12.98 -5.19
N ALA A 118 6.43 -12.84 -3.91
CA ALA A 118 6.07 -13.80 -2.87
C ALA A 118 4.54 -13.97 -2.73
N MET A 119 3.78 -12.87 -2.81
CA MET A 119 2.32 -12.90 -2.74
C MET A 119 1.69 -13.59 -3.96
N ARG A 120 2.34 -13.55 -5.14
CA ARG A 120 1.86 -14.23 -6.36
C ARG A 120 2.00 -15.74 -6.27
N GLU A 121 3.05 -16.23 -5.60
CA GLU A 121 3.27 -17.66 -5.37
C GLU A 121 2.20 -18.29 -4.48
N LEU A 122 1.53 -17.49 -3.65
CA LEU A 122 0.42 -17.93 -2.81
C LEU A 122 -0.80 -18.33 -3.65
N ARG A 123 -1.19 -19.60 -3.50
CA ARG A 123 -2.32 -20.20 -4.22
C ARG A 123 -3.64 -19.81 -3.54
N ALA A 124 -4.40 -18.93 -4.19
CA ALA A 124 -5.70 -18.48 -3.69
C ALA A 124 -6.80 -18.53 -4.75
N ARG A 125 -7.99 -19.04 -4.41
CA ARG A 125 -9.15 -19.10 -5.33
C ARG A 125 -9.76 -17.72 -5.58
N ARG A 126 -9.72 -16.85 -4.58
CA ARG A 126 -10.22 -15.48 -4.62
C ARG A 126 -9.24 -14.54 -3.94
N ARG A 127 -9.10 -13.34 -4.49
CA ARG A 127 -8.24 -12.26 -3.98
C ARG A 127 -9.06 -11.00 -3.74
N LEU A 128 -8.85 -10.38 -2.58
CA LEU A 128 -9.38 -9.08 -2.19
C LEU A 128 -8.23 -8.17 -1.80
N VAL A 129 -8.16 -7.01 -2.44
CA VAL A 129 -7.16 -5.98 -2.10
C VAL A 129 -7.87 -4.85 -1.39
N LEU A 130 -7.37 -4.46 -0.22
CA LEU A 130 -7.88 -3.32 0.55
C LEU A 130 -6.92 -2.15 0.37
N THR A 131 -7.45 -1.03 -0.09
CA THR A 131 -6.67 0.20 -0.23
C THR A 131 -7.54 1.40 0.08
N GLY A 132 -7.00 2.39 0.79
CA GLY A 132 -7.69 3.67 1.00
C GLY A 132 -7.56 4.62 -0.19
N THR A 133 -6.60 4.33 -1.08
CA THR A 133 -6.08 5.29 -2.06
C THR A 133 -5.63 4.53 -3.31
N PRO A 134 -6.57 3.90 -4.06
CA PRO A 134 -6.23 2.97 -5.15
C PRO A 134 -5.47 3.59 -6.34
N LEU A 135 -5.44 4.92 -6.46
CA LEU A 135 -4.95 5.63 -7.65
C LEU A 135 -3.83 6.65 -7.34
N GLN A 136 -3.14 6.52 -6.20
CA GLN A 136 -2.47 7.69 -5.62
C GLN A 136 -1.23 8.22 -6.34
N ASN A 137 -0.46 7.41 -7.10
CA ASN A 137 0.82 7.90 -7.67
C ASN A 137 1.02 7.62 -9.16
N HIS A 138 0.85 6.38 -9.64
CA HIS A 138 1.14 6.02 -11.04
C HIS A 138 0.23 4.91 -11.59
N ILE A 139 -0.03 4.95 -12.89
CA ILE A 139 -0.82 3.93 -13.61
C ILE A 139 -0.16 2.55 -13.57
N SER A 140 1.16 2.52 -13.46
CA SER A 140 1.94 1.30 -13.24
C SER A 140 1.61 0.61 -11.90
N GLU A 141 1.27 1.37 -10.84
CA GLU A 141 0.83 0.80 -9.57
C GLU A 141 -0.57 0.17 -9.71
N LEU A 142 -1.47 0.85 -10.42
CA LEU A 142 -2.80 0.32 -10.72
C LEU A 142 -2.70 -0.99 -11.49
N TRP A 143 -1.88 -1.04 -12.55
CA TRP A 143 -1.62 -2.27 -13.29
C TRP A 143 -1.08 -3.38 -12.39
N SER A 144 -0.14 -3.06 -11.48
CA SER A 144 0.44 -4.06 -10.58
C SER A 144 -0.61 -4.72 -9.68
N ILE A 145 -1.58 -3.94 -9.19
CA ILE A 145 -2.72 -4.46 -8.41
C ILE A 145 -3.65 -5.28 -9.30
N LEU A 146 -3.97 -4.81 -10.51
CA LEU A 146 -4.84 -5.52 -11.46
C LEU A 146 -4.24 -6.85 -11.92
N HIS A 147 -2.94 -6.86 -12.26
CA HIS A 147 -2.17 -8.05 -12.58
C HIS A 147 -2.12 -9.03 -11.40
N PHE A 148 -1.98 -8.53 -10.17
CA PHE A 148 -2.09 -9.37 -8.99
C PHE A 148 -3.48 -9.99 -8.82
N LEU A 149 -4.56 -9.27 -9.17
CA LEU A 149 -5.92 -9.82 -9.10
C LEU A 149 -6.20 -10.82 -10.22
N ASP A 150 -5.73 -10.56 -11.43
CA ASP A 150 -5.95 -11.41 -12.60
C ASP A 150 -4.78 -11.29 -13.59
N ALA A 151 -3.80 -12.17 -13.43
CA ALA A 151 -2.61 -12.17 -14.28
C ALA A 151 -2.90 -12.56 -15.73
N SER A 152 -4.04 -13.22 -16.01
CA SER A 152 -4.41 -13.66 -17.36
C SER A 152 -5.00 -12.54 -18.22
N LYS A 153 -5.68 -11.59 -17.57
CA LYS A 153 -6.31 -10.44 -18.23
C LYS A 153 -5.38 -9.23 -18.36
N PHE A 154 -4.37 -9.15 -17.49
CA PHE A 154 -3.45 -8.03 -17.37
C PHE A 154 -2.00 -8.52 -17.43
N ASP A 155 -1.65 -9.34 -18.41
CA ASP A 155 -0.35 -9.99 -18.55
C ASP A 155 0.77 -9.03 -18.94
N ASP A 156 0.50 -8.12 -19.88
CA ASP A 156 1.45 -7.16 -20.44
C ASP A 156 1.26 -5.78 -19.81
N LEU A 157 2.38 -5.20 -19.33
CA LEU A 157 2.38 -3.84 -18.84
C LEU A 157 2.59 -2.82 -19.96
N ASP A 158 3.45 -3.11 -20.92
CA ASP A 158 3.83 -2.13 -21.95
C ASP A 158 2.60 -1.82 -22.81
N ASP A 159 1.79 -2.83 -23.15
CA ASP A 159 0.47 -2.64 -23.77
C ASP A 159 -0.48 -1.80 -22.89
N PHE A 160 -0.47 -2.03 -21.57
CA PHE A 160 -1.30 -1.25 -20.65
C PHE A 160 -0.84 0.22 -20.55
N LEU A 161 0.47 0.48 -20.56
CA LEU A 161 1.05 1.81 -20.54
C LEU A 161 0.88 2.53 -21.87
N GLU A 162 0.92 1.83 -23.00
CA GLU A 162 0.59 2.42 -24.30
C GLU A 162 -0.86 2.90 -24.33
N ARG A 163 -1.79 2.10 -23.80
CA ARG A 163 -3.23 2.42 -23.78
C ARG A 163 -3.59 3.51 -22.78
N TYR A 164 -2.97 3.52 -21.60
CA TYR A 164 -3.40 4.34 -20.47
C TYR A 164 -2.32 5.26 -19.89
N GLY A 165 -1.04 5.08 -20.21
CA GLY A 165 0.08 5.81 -19.60
C GLY A 165 -0.01 7.33 -19.70
N ALA A 166 -0.61 7.85 -20.80
CA ALA A 166 -0.86 9.28 -20.99
C ALA A 166 -1.71 9.92 -19.88
N LEU A 167 -2.58 9.14 -19.21
CA LEU A 167 -3.38 9.62 -18.08
C LEU A 167 -2.51 10.00 -16.87
N SER A 168 -1.34 9.35 -16.69
CA SER A 168 -0.44 9.64 -15.57
C SER A 168 0.33 10.95 -15.76
N ALA A 169 0.44 11.42 -17.01
CA ALA A 169 1.11 12.66 -17.39
C ALA A 169 0.16 13.86 -17.50
N GLY A 170 -1.12 13.70 -17.14
CA GLY A 170 -2.14 14.75 -17.28
C GLY A 170 -2.60 15.02 -18.72
N ASN A 171 -2.04 14.31 -19.71
CA ASN A 171 -2.35 14.47 -21.13
C ASN A 171 -3.38 13.45 -21.66
N GLY A 172 -4.02 12.69 -20.76
CA GLY A 172 -4.96 11.65 -21.15
C GLY A 172 -6.29 12.21 -21.66
N THR A 173 -6.87 11.56 -22.66
CA THR A 173 -8.17 11.95 -23.22
C THR A 173 -9.31 11.44 -22.33
N VAL A 174 -10.44 12.17 -22.28
CA VAL A 174 -11.69 11.74 -21.61
C VAL A 174 -12.13 10.33 -22.05
N GLY A 175 -11.91 9.99 -23.32
CA GLY A 175 -12.17 8.65 -23.85
C GLY A 175 -11.34 7.54 -23.17
N GLN A 176 -10.07 7.79 -22.85
CA GLN A 176 -9.22 6.84 -22.13
C GLN A 176 -9.69 6.65 -20.69
N VAL A 177 -10.07 7.74 -20.01
CA VAL A 177 -10.65 7.70 -18.65
C VAL A 177 -11.91 6.83 -18.63
N ASN A 178 -12.82 7.05 -19.57
CA ASN A 178 -14.08 6.30 -19.64
C ASN A 178 -13.86 4.80 -19.91
N ARG A 179 -12.89 4.45 -20.76
CA ARG A 179 -12.51 3.05 -21.00
C ARG A 179 -11.92 2.41 -19.76
N LEU A 180 -11.01 3.11 -19.07
CA LEU A 180 -10.41 2.63 -17.82
C LEU A 180 -11.48 2.43 -16.74
N ASN A 181 -12.39 3.40 -16.57
CA ASN A 181 -13.49 3.30 -15.62
C ASN A 181 -14.41 2.10 -15.91
N LYS A 182 -14.76 1.86 -17.18
CA LYS A 182 -15.53 0.66 -17.57
C LYS A 182 -14.81 -0.64 -17.22
N LEU A 183 -13.49 -0.68 -17.43
CA LEU A 183 -12.66 -1.84 -17.10
C LEU A 183 -12.54 -2.06 -15.59
N LEU A 184 -12.46 -0.99 -14.80
CA LEU A 184 -12.33 -1.04 -13.34
C LEU A 184 -13.66 -1.33 -12.62
N ARG A 185 -14.80 -0.92 -13.18
CA ARG A 185 -16.13 -1.04 -12.55
C ARG A 185 -16.47 -2.41 -11.95
N PRO A 186 -16.19 -3.56 -12.59
CA PRO A 186 -16.46 -4.87 -11.98
C PRO A 186 -15.44 -5.28 -10.89
N HIS A 187 -14.28 -4.62 -10.83
CA HIS A 187 -13.20 -4.97 -9.92
C HIS A 187 -13.04 -3.99 -8.77
N LEU A 188 -13.49 -2.75 -8.87
CA LEU A 188 -13.25 -1.69 -7.89
C LEU A 188 -14.56 -1.17 -7.30
N LEU A 189 -14.70 -1.29 -5.98
CA LEU A 189 -15.70 -0.58 -5.20
C LEU A 189 -15.01 0.57 -4.44
N ARG A 190 -15.50 1.80 -4.61
CA ARG A 190 -14.99 2.99 -3.93
C ARG A 190 -16.14 3.89 -3.51
N ARG A 191 -16.18 4.24 -2.23
CA ARG A 191 -17.08 5.23 -1.62
C ARG A 191 -16.28 6.28 -0.85
N GLU A 192 -16.78 7.51 -0.82
CA GLU A 192 -16.20 8.62 -0.07
C GLU A 192 -17.00 8.87 1.23
N LYS A 193 -16.40 9.51 2.23
CA LYS A 193 -17.11 9.81 3.48
C LYS A 193 -18.34 10.66 3.26
N ALA A 194 -18.28 11.61 2.32
CA ALA A 194 -19.42 12.45 1.95
C ALA A 194 -20.60 11.63 1.40
N ASP A 195 -20.35 10.48 0.78
CA ASP A 195 -21.41 9.60 0.26
C ASP A 195 -22.13 8.82 1.38
N VAL A 196 -21.44 8.55 2.49
CA VAL A 196 -21.86 7.59 3.52
C VAL A 196 -22.31 8.28 4.80
N GLU A 197 -21.57 9.29 5.27
CA GLU A 197 -21.80 9.93 6.56
C GLU A 197 -22.05 11.43 6.38
N LYS A 198 -23.33 11.77 6.26
CA LYS A 198 -23.80 13.14 6.01
C LYS A 198 -23.80 14.01 7.27
N SER A 199 -23.61 13.44 8.46
CA SER A 199 -23.58 14.19 9.72
C SER A 199 -22.20 14.75 10.07
N LEU A 200 -21.14 14.27 9.41
CA LEU A 200 -19.78 14.80 9.62
C LEU A 200 -19.67 16.21 9.04
N LEU A 201 -19.10 17.12 9.83
CA LEU A 201 -18.71 18.45 9.35
C LEU A 201 -17.61 18.32 8.30
N ALA A 202 -17.60 19.25 7.33
CA ALA A 202 -16.56 19.30 6.33
C ALA A 202 -15.18 19.51 6.98
N LEU A 203 -14.17 18.80 6.47
CA LEU A 203 -12.78 18.99 6.88
C LEU A 203 -12.35 20.43 6.54
N GLN A 204 -11.91 21.18 7.55
CA GLN A 204 -11.33 22.50 7.35
C GLN A 204 -9.81 22.39 7.34
N GLU A 205 -9.20 22.75 6.21
CA GLU A 205 -7.75 22.85 6.06
C GLU A 205 -7.32 24.30 6.20
N THR A 206 -6.45 24.59 7.17
CA THR A 206 -5.90 25.94 7.38
C THR A 206 -4.40 25.90 7.13
N LEU A 207 -3.95 26.66 6.13
CA LEU A 207 -2.53 26.81 5.82
C LEU A 207 -1.94 27.94 6.64
N LEU A 208 -1.12 27.60 7.63
CA LEU A 208 -0.37 28.55 8.45
C LEU A 208 1.01 28.77 7.84
N PHE A 209 1.20 29.90 7.17
CA PHE A 209 2.50 30.31 6.67
C PHE A 209 3.34 30.86 7.82
N VAL A 210 4.50 30.25 8.06
CA VAL A 210 5.44 30.65 9.11
C VAL A 210 6.70 31.27 8.50
N GLU A 211 7.24 32.28 9.16
CA GLU A 211 8.52 32.87 8.76
C GLU A 211 9.70 32.05 9.30
N ILE A 212 10.77 31.99 8.51
CA ILE A 212 12.00 31.33 8.91
C ILE A 212 12.73 32.20 9.95
N THR A 213 13.15 31.59 11.07
CA THR A 213 13.91 32.27 12.13
C THR A 213 15.29 32.74 11.65
N ASN A 214 15.92 33.67 12.37
CA ASN A 214 17.25 34.18 12.00
C ASN A 214 18.32 33.07 11.97
N LEU A 215 18.28 32.14 12.92
CA LEU A 215 19.20 30.99 12.94
C LEU A 215 18.96 30.10 11.72
N GLN A 216 17.71 29.73 11.44
CA GLN A 216 17.38 28.96 10.24
C GLN A 216 17.79 29.70 8.95
N LYS A 217 17.62 31.02 8.84
CA LYS A 217 18.07 31.79 7.68
C LYS A 217 19.59 31.69 7.47
N LEU A 218 20.36 31.74 8.56
CA LEU A 218 21.82 31.57 8.53
C LEU A 218 22.19 30.17 8.02
N CYS A 219 21.61 29.13 8.61
CA CYS A 219 21.86 27.74 8.22
C CYS A 219 21.40 27.45 6.79
N TYR A 220 20.27 28.02 6.38
CA TYR A 220 19.73 27.89 5.02
C TYR A 220 20.67 28.53 3.99
N ARG A 221 21.21 29.72 4.28
CA ARG A 221 22.23 30.37 3.44
C ARG A 221 23.52 29.57 3.40
N ALA A 222 24.02 29.10 4.54
CA ALA A 222 25.23 28.29 4.62
C ALA A 222 25.11 27.00 3.77
N CYS A 223 23.98 26.30 3.87
CA CYS A 223 23.67 25.13 3.04
C CYS A 223 23.67 25.44 1.53
N LEU A 224 23.14 26.61 1.13
CA LEU A 224 23.13 27.03 -0.27
C LEU A 224 24.52 27.43 -0.77
N GLU A 225 25.30 28.12 0.05
CA GLU A 225 26.64 28.61 -0.29
C GLU A 225 27.65 27.47 -0.40
N GLN A 226 27.62 26.51 0.52
CA GLN A 226 28.49 25.32 0.50
C GLN A 226 28.24 24.43 -0.73
N ASN A 227 27.03 24.49 -1.30
CA ASN A 227 26.64 23.73 -2.49
C ASN A 227 26.50 24.62 -3.74
N ARG A 228 27.06 25.83 -3.72
CA ARG A 228 26.90 26.85 -4.76
C ARG A 228 27.39 26.39 -6.14
N GLU A 229 28.49 25.63 -6.21
CA GLU A 229 28.99 25.08 -7.48
C GLU A 229 28.05 24.03 -8.09
N LEU A 230 27.43 23.18 -7.26
CA LEU A 230 26.41 22.22 -7.71
C LEU A 230 25.15 22.92 -8.23
N LEU A 231 24.72 24.00 -7.56
CA LEU A 231 23.55 24.79 -7.96
C LEU A 231 23.77 25.55 -9.27
N LEU A 232 24.98 26.08 -9.49
CA LEU A 232 25.33 26.82 -10.71
C LEU A 232 25.55 25.90 -11.93
N ARG A 233 26.03 24.66 -11.74
CA ARG A 233 26.20 23.67 -12.83
C ARG A 233 24.89 23.22 -13.48
N GLY A 234 23.76 23.35 -12.79
CA GLY A 234 22.43 23.02 -13.31
C GLY A 234 21.90 23.96 -14.41
N VAL A 235 22.57 25.08 -14.69
CA VAL A 235 22.05 26.13 -15.60
C VAL A 235 22.81 26.22 -16.93
N GLY A 236 23.82 25.39 -17.23
CA GLY A 236 24.53 25.59 -18.51
C GLY A 236 25.63 24.65 -18.98
N SER A 237 25.74 23.40 -18.52
CA SER A 237 26.79 22.51 -19.04
C SER A 237 26.24 21.29 -19.81
N GLN A 238 26.50 21.27 -21.13
CA GLN A 238 26.32 20.11 -22.01
C GLN A 238 27.39 19.03 -21.76
N GLY A 239 27.56 18.60 -20.51
CA GLY A 239 28.55 17.59 -20.11
C GLY A 239 27.97 16.65 -19.09
N GLY A 240 27.78 15.38 -19.48
CA GLY A 240 26.95 14.41 -18.77
C GLY A 240 27.45 14.02 -17.38
N GLY A 241 26.58 14.21 -16.40
CA GLY A 241 26.67 13.67 -15.06
C GLY A 241 25.47 14.16 -14.25
N HIS A 242 24.54 13.27 -13.89
CA HIS A 242 23.38 13.64 -13.07
C HIS A 242 23.86 14.12 -11.68
N VAL A 243 23.93 15.43 -11.49
CA VAL A 243 24.20 16.05 -10.20
C VAL A 243 22.97 15.82 -9.31
N THR A 244 23.12 15.00 -8.27
CA THR A 244 21.99 14.56 -7.44
C THR A 244 21.73 15.58 -6.32
N PHE A 245 20.72 16.44 -6.51
CA PHE A 245 20.28 17.47 -5.54
C PHE A 245 19.55 16.92 -4.30
N ASN A 246 19.37 15.60 -4.20
CA ASN A 246 18.57 14.99 -3.13
C ASN A 246 19.08 15.37 -1.73
N ASN A 247 20.40 15.47 -1.55
CA ASN A 247 20.99 15.84 -0.27
C ASN A 247 20.72 17.31 0.08
N VAL A 248 20.84 18.24 -0.89
CA VAL A 248 20.56 19.67 -0.66
C VAL A 248 19.09 19.90 -0.35
N SER A 249 18.17 19.31 -1.12
CA SER A 249 16.73 19.43 -0.86
C SER A 249 16.34 18.86 0.52
N MET A 250 16.99 17.77 0.94
CA MET A 250 16.78 17.18 2.26
C MET A 250 17.33 18.09 3.37
N MET A 251 18.53 18.64 3.21
CA MET A 251 19.13 19.58 4.17
C MET A 251 18.32 20.88 4.33
N LEU A 252 17.86 21.47 3.23
CA LEU A 252 16.99 22.66 3.29
C LEU A 252 15.66 22.34 3.98
N ARG A 253 15.08 21.15 3.75
CA ARG A 253 13.90 20.68 4.49
C ARG A 253 14.18 20.50 5.98
N HIS A 254 15.33 19.93 6.35
CA HIS A 254 15.75 19.84 7.74
C HIS A 254 15.87 21.23 8.37
N CYS A 255 16.50 22.18 7.68
CA CYS A 255 16.62 23.56 8.14
C CYS A 255 15.25 24.21 8.40
N CYS A 256 14.29 24.04 7.48
CA CYS A 256 12.93 24.57 7.63
C CYS A 256 12.18 23.92 8.80
N ASN A 257 12.40 22.63 9.06
CA ASN A 257 11.78 21.92 10.18
C ASN A 257 12.41 22.32 11.52
N HIS A 258 13.74 22.17 11.64
CA HIS A 258 14.51 22.53 12.84
C HIS A 258 16.02 22.58 12.55
N PRO A 259 16.76 23.65 12.91
CA PRO A 259 18.21 23.77 12.68
C PRO A 259 19.05 22.58 13.16
N TRP A 260 18.77 22.07 14.37
CA TRP A 260 19.54 20.98 14.99
C TRP A 260 19.40 19.61 14.29
N LEU A 261 18.55 19.49 13.27
CA LEU A 261 18.54 18.30 12.43
C LEU A 261 19.75 18.25 11.48
N ILE A 262 20.48 19.36 11.35
CA ILE A 262 21.73 19.45 10.62
C ILE A 262 22.85 19.09 11.60
N ARG A 263 23.43 17.89 11.45
CA ARG A 263 24.48 17.36 12.34
C ARG A 263 25.70 18.27 12.49
N GLU A 264 25.94 19.12 11.50
CA GLU A 264 27.08 20.05 11.45
C GLU A 264 26.89 21.29 12.36
N ILE A 265 25.74 21.42 13.04
CA ILE A 265 25.42 22.53 13.96
C ILE A 265 25.55 22.10 15.44
N GLU A 266 25.75 20.81 15.71
CA GLU A 266 25.89 20.26 17.07
C GLU A 266 27.31 20.40 17.67
N GLU A 267 28.27 20.95 16.93
CA GLU A 267 29.62 21.31 17.41
C GLU A 267 29.80 22.84 17.54
#